data_AF-A0A290QC95-F1
#
_entry.id   AF-A0A290QC95-F1
#
_cell.length_a   1.000
_cell.length_b   1.000
_cell.length_c   1.000
_cell.angle_alpha   90.00
_cell.angle_beta   90.00
_cell.angle_gamma   90.00
#
_symmetry.space_group_name_H-M   'P 1'
#
loop_
_entity.id
_entity.type
_entity.pdbx_description
1 polymer ?
#
loop_
_entity_poly.entity_id
_entity_poly.type
_entity_poly.pdbx_seq_one_letter_code
_entity_poly.pdbx_strand_id
1 'polypeptide(L)'
;MARLASSLRRDGYRVINVSYPSRSVPLEELAATWLPDLLRAHKADTAPRLHVVTHSMGGILLRLYLRDHRPANLGRLVMIAPPNHGSEVAEKLRNNCLFHLFTGKNGRRLGTGPESLPLTLGPLENTDLGIIAGSRSLNPLFSAWIGRPSDGKVAIESTKLEGMSDHLVLPISHTWLQYRTPVITQVAAFLRDGKFHQSTAPDAL
;
A
#
# COMPACT_ATOMS: atom_id res chain seq x y z
N MET A 1 2.72 -10.71 3.36
CA MET A 1 3.55 -9.89 4.27
C MET A 1 4.32 -10.65 5.38
N ALA A 2 4.25 -11.99 5.49
CA ALA A 2 4.90 -12.71 6.60
C ALA A 2 6.43 -12.52 6.70
N ARG A 3 7.16 -12.50 5.56
CA ARG A 3 8.62 -12.26 5.55
C ARG A 3 9.00 -10.89 6.11
N LEU A 4 8.24 -9.85 5.74
CA LEU A 4 8.41 -8.51 6.29
C LEU A 4 8.16 -8.51 7.80
N ALA A 5 7.05 -9.11 8.24
CA ALA A 5 6.72 -9.20 9.66
C ALA A 5 7.82 -9.88 10.47
N SER A 6 8.38 -10.99 9.98
CA SER A 6 9.50 -11.67 10.63
C SER A 6 10.77 -10.82 10.66
N SER A 7 11.03 -10.00 9.64
CA SER A 7 12.17 -9.08 9.65
C SER A 7 12.00 -7.99 10.70
N LEU A 8 10.85 -7.32 10.71
CA LEU A 8 10.58 -6.27 11.69
C LEU A 8 10.59 -6.80 13.13
N ARG A 9 10.15 -8.03 13.37
CA ARG A 9 10.28 -8.65 14.71
C ARG A 9 11.73 -8.84 15.13
N ARG A 10 12.63 -9.22 14.21
CA ARG A 10 14.07 -9.30 14.50
C ARG A 10 14.68 -7.93 14.78
N ASP A 11 14.14 -6.89 14.15
CA ASP A 11 14.55 -5.50 14.38
C ASP A 11 13.93 -4.90 15.67
N GLY A 12 13.26 -5.71 16.50
CA GLY A 12 12.72 -5.30 17.80
C GLY A 12 11.29 -4.78 17.80
N TYR A 13 10.59 -4.77 16.65
CA TYR A 13 9.20 -4.32 16.59
C TYR A 13 8.23 -5.39 17.10
N ARG A 14 7.22 -4.96 17.86
CA ARG A 14 5.99 -5.74 18.04
C ARG A 14 5.15 -5.64 16.76
N VAL A 15 4.95 -6.76 16.06
CA VAL A 15 4.26 -6.77 14.76
C VAL A 15 2.92 -7.49 14.81
N ILE A 16 1.86 -6.74 14.51
CA ILE A 16 0.52 -7.25 14.21
C ILE A 16 0.44 -7.41 12.68
N ASN A 17 0.38 -8.65 12.19
CA ASN A 17 0.28 -8.94 10.76
C ASN A 17 -0.97 -9.77 10.52
N VAL A 18 -2.04 -9.10 10.10
CA VAL A 18 -3.36 -9.73 9.89
C VAL A 18 -3.83 -9.56 8.46
N SER A 19 -4.58 -10.54 7.98
CA SER A 19 -5.39 -10.42 6.78
C SER A 19 -6.72 -9.76 7.14
N TYR A 20 -7.31 -9.05 6.19
CA TYR A 20 -8.62 -8.41 6.35
C TYR A 20 -9.59 -8.90 5.25
N PRO A 21 -10.91 -8.92 5.49
CA PRO A 21 -11.90 -9.50 4.58
C PRO A 21 -12.22 -8.57 3.39
N SER A 22 -11.16 -8.22 2.65
CA SER A 22 -11.15 -7.23 1.57
C SER A 22 -12.02 -7.57 0.36
N ARG A 23 -12.45 -8.83 0.25
CA ARG A 23 -13.30 -9.31 -0.86
C ARG A 23 -14.79 -9.22 -0.54
N SER A 24 -15.16 -9.29 0.74
CA SER A 24 -16.55 -9.44 1.19
C SER A 24 -17.09 -8.22 1.92
N VAL A 25 -16.22 -7.40 2.51
CA VAL A 25 -16.57 -6.23 3.33
C VAL A 25 -16.10 -4.94 2.62
N PRO A 26 -16.94 -3.90 2.48
CA PRO A 26 -16.55 -2.61 1.93
C PRO A 26 -15.36 -1.97 2.66
N LEU A 27 -14.49 -1.25 1.94
CA LEU A 27 -13.34 -0.57 2.56
C LEU A 27 -13.75 0.47 3.59
N GLU A 28 -14.87 1.16 3.40
CA GLU A 28 -15.40 2.13 4.37
C GLU A 28 -15.79 1.47 5.68
N GLU A 29 -16.47 0.32 5.62
CA GLU A 29 -16.83 -0.45 6.80
C GLU A 29 -15.56 -0.97 7.50
N LEU A 30 -14.60 -1.49 6.73
CA LEU A 30 -13.32 -1.93 7.28
C LEU A 30 -12.56 -0.80 7.98
N ALA A 31 -12.61 0.42 7.45
CA ALA A 31 -11.99 1.60 8.03
C ALA A 31 -12.71 2.09 9.29
N ALA A 32 -14.05 2.04 9.29
CA ALA A 32 -14.88 2.56 10.37
C ALA A 32 -15.01 1.61 11.57
N THR A 33 -14.93 0.29 11.36
CA THR A 33 -15.16 -0.70 12.43
C THR A 33 -14.00 -1.67 12.60
N TRP A 34 -13.70 -2.46 11.57
CA TRP A 34 -12.76 -3.58 11.67
C TRP A 34 -11.34 -3.14 12.07
N LEU A 35 -10.81 -2.08 11.46
CA LEU A 35 -9.46 -1.60 11.76
C LEU A 35 -9.37 -0.98 13.18
N PRO A 36 -10.30 -0.08 13.61
CA PRO A 36 -10.38 0.36 15.00
C PRO A 36 -10.46 -0.80 16.01
N ASP A 37 -11.30 -1.80 15.76
CA ASP A 37 -11.46 -2.97 16.62
C ASP A 37 -10.17 -3.79 16.72
N LEU A 38 -9.51 -4.03 15.58
CA LEU A 38 -8.22 -4.69 15.52
C LEU A 38 -7.16 -3.94 16.36
N LEU A 39 -7.07 -2.62 16.19
CA LEU A 39 -6.10 -1.80 16.91
C LEU A 39 -6.34 -1.87 18.43
N ARG A 40 -7.60 -1.77 18.89
CA ARG A 40 -7.97 -1.94 20.30
C ARG A 40 -7.66 -3.34 20.83
N ALA A 41 -8.06 -4.38 20.11
CA ALA A 41 -7.84 -5.77 20.52
C ALA A 41 -6.36 -6.11 20.73
N HIS A 42 -5.48 -5.45 19.97
CA HIS A 42 -4.04 -5.60 20.10
C HIS A 42 -3.35 -4.49 20.90
N LYS A 43 -4.10 -3.64 21.62
CA LYS A 43 -3.58 -2.53 22.44
C LYS A 43 -2.58 -1.67 21.65
N ALA A 44 -2.90 -1.39 20.39
CA ALA A 44 -2.06 -0.59 19.49
C ALA A 44 -2.16 0.91 19.81
N ASP A 45 -3.30 1.34 20.35
CA ASP A 45 -3.57 2.65 20.91
C ASP A 45 -2.69 2.97 22.14
N THR A 46 -2.35 1.97 22.95
CA THR A 46 -1.46 2.14 24.11
C THR A 46 0.03 1.96 23.77
N ALA A 47 0.38 1.73 22.51
CA ALA A 47 1.79 1.60 22.11
C ALA A 47 2.48 2.97 22.16
N PRO A 48 3.78 3.06 22.50
CA PRO A 48 4.50 4.33 22.47
C PRO A 48 4.50 4.99 21.08
N ARG A 49 4.53 4.17 20.03
CA ARG A 49 4.48 4.61 18.63
C ARG A 49 3.85 3.56 17.74
N LEU A 50 2.90 3.95 16.89
CA LEU A 50 2.18 3.08 15.98
C LEU A 50 2.65 3.30 14.53
N HIS A 51 3.42 2.35 14.00
CA HIS A 51 3.77 2.31 12.58
C HIS A 51 2.79 1.46 11.79
N VAL A 52 2.52 1.83 10.53
CA VAL A 52 1.66 1.02 9.65
C VAL A 52 2.35 0.78 8.32
N VAL A 53 2.37 -0.49 7.90
CA VAL A 53 2.85 -0.88 6.57
C VAL A 53 1.71 -1.53 5.81
N THR A 54 1.46 -1.06 4.60
CA THR A 54 0.39 -1.56 3.74
C THR A 54 0.92 -2.05 2.40
N HIS A 55 0.09 -2.84 1.72
CA HIS A 55 0.36 -3.29 0.37
C HIS A 55 -0.90 -3.12 -0.49
N SER A 56 -0.73 -2.54 -1.67
CA SER A 56 -1.78 -2.38 -2.67
C SER A 56 -3.03 -1.71 -2.08
N MET A 57 -4.21 -2.32 -2.21
CA MET A 57 -5.48 -1.86 -1.65
C MET A 57 -5.44 -1.52 -0.14
N GLY A 58 -4.52 -2.12 0.63
CA GLY A 58 -4.37 -1.78 2.05
C GLY A 58 -3.98 -0.31 2.27
N GLY A 59 -3.32 0.33 1.31
CA GLY A 59 -3.02 1.77 1.36
C GLY A 59 -4.29 2.62 1.30
N ILE A 60 -5.28 2.20 0.52
CA ILE A 60 -6.57 2.88 0.38
C ILE A 60 -7.39 2.72 1.67
N LEU A 61 -7.39 1.51 2.26
CA LEU A 61 -7.99 1.28 3.58
C LEU A 61 -7.37 2.18 4.65
N LEU A 62 -6.03 2.29 4.67
CA LEU A 62 -5.34 3.16 5.62
C LEU A 62 -5.69 4.64 5.41
N ARG A 63 -5.75 5.11 4.16
CA ARG A 63 -6.15 6.50 3.85
C ARG A 63 -7.57 6.80 4.30
N LEU A 64 -8.52 5.87 4.08
CA LEU A 64 -9.89 5.98 4.59
C LEU A 64 -9.93 6.10 6.11
N TYR A 65 -9.20 5.22 6.80
CA TYR A 65 -9.12 5.27 8.26
C TYR A 65 -8.54 6.60 8.75
N LEU A 66 -7.43 7.06 8.15
CA LEU A 66 -6.73 8.28 8.56
C LEU A 66 -7.46 9.58 8.25
N ARG A 67 -8.45 9.55 7.34
CA ARG A 67 -9.33 10.68 7.07
C ARG A 67 -10.16 11.04 8.30
N ASP A 68 -10.72 10.02 8.95
CA ASP A 68 -11.69 10.21 10.04
C ASP A 68 -11.08 9.90 11.43
N HIS A 69 -9.93 9.23 11.48
CA HIS A 69 -9.24 8.83 12.71
C HIS A 69 -7.74 9.10 12.64
N ARG A 70 -7.21 9.92 13.54
CA ARG A 70 -5.75 10.10 13.67
C ARG A 70 -5.28 9.69 15.08
N PRO A 71 -4.69 8.49 15.23
CA PRO A 71 -4.14 8.07 16.51
C PRO A 71 -3.09 9.07 17.01
N ALA A 72 -3.15 9.46 18.29
CA ALA A 72 -2.18 10.40 18.86
C ALA A 72 -0.75 9.85 18.86
N ASN A 73 -0.60 8.52 18.88
CA ASN A 73 0.69 7.83 18.82
C ASN A 73 1.09 7.43 17.38
N LEU A 74 0.44 7.97 16.34
CA LEU A 74 0.75 7.63 14.95
C LEU A 74 2.21 7.95 14.65
N GLY A 75 2.94 6.92 14.22
CA GLY A 75 4.31 7.02 13.77
C GLY A 75 4.38 7.10 12.24
N ARG A 76 5.34 6.35 11.70
CA ARG A 76 5.64 6.33 10.26
C ARG A 76 4.78 5.34 9.51
N LEU A 77 4.45 5.69 8.28
CA LEU A 77 3.65 4.91 7.36
C LEU A 77 4.50 4.49 6.17
N VAL A 78 4.33 3.24 5.73
CA VAL A 78 4.88 2.79 4.46
C VAL A 78 3.79 2.15 3.62
N MET A 79 3.60 2.64 2.39
CA MET A 79 2.69 2.04 1.42
C MET A 79 3.47 1.39 0.29
N ILE A 80 3.25 0.09 0.06
CA ILE A 80 3.88 -0.67 -1.02
C ILE A 80 2.89 -0.80 -2.18
N ALA A 81 3.20 -0.15 -3.29
CA ALA A 81 2.39 -0.08 -4.51
C ALA A 81 0.91 0.29 -4.29
N PRO A 82 0.59 1.34 -3.52
CA PRO A 82 -0.80 1.78 -3.36
C PRO A 82 -1.35 2.32 -4.68
N PRO A 83 -2.60 2.01 -5.08
CA PRO A 83 -3.24 2.65 -6.23
C PRO A 83 -3.84 4.01 -5.80
N ASN A 84 -3.01 4.96 -5.37
CA ASN A 84 -3.48 6.22 -4.76
C ASN A 84 -4.31 7.08 -5.70
N HIS A 85 -4.03 7.02 -7.01
CA HIS A 85 -4.83 7.63 -8.08
C HIS A 85 -5.59 6.59 -8.92
N GLY A 86 -5.87 5.42 -8.34
CA GLY A 86 -6.54 4.32 -9.02
C GLY A 86 -5.62 3.42 -9.86
N SER A 87 -6.21 2.42 -10.50
CA SER A 87 -5.51 1.49 -11.39
C SER A 87 -6.26 1.35 -12.70
N GLU A 88 -5.56 1.58 -13.81
CA GLU A 88 -6.09 1.39 -15.16
C GLU A 88 -6.45 -0.08 -15.42
N VAL A 89 -5.70 -1.00 -14.80
CA VAL A 89 -6.02 -2.44 -14.84
C VAL A 89 -7.31 -2.73 -14.08
N ALA A 90 -7.51 -2.11 -12.91
CA ALA A 90 -8.76 -2.26 -12.16
C ALA A 90 -9.95 -1.67 -12.92
N GLU A 91 -9.78 -0.53 -13.59
CA GLU A 91 -10.82 0.08 -14.44
C GLU A 91 -11.19 -0.84 -15.60
N LYS A 92 -10.20 -1.34 -16.36
CA LYS A 92 -10.42 -2.20 -17.52
C LYS A 92 -11.01 -3.57 -17.16
N LEU A 93 -10.69 -4.07 -15.97
CA LEU A 93 -11.17 -5.36 -15.48
C LEU A 93 -12.39 -5.25 -14.55
N ARG A 94 -13.02 -4.08 -14.40
CA ARG A 94 -14.14 -3.88 -13.45
C ARG A 94 -15.31 -4.85 -13.64
N ASN A 95 -15.56 -5.27 -14.88
CA ASN A 95 -16.62 -6.22 -15.25
C ASN A 95 -16.13 -7.67 -15.42
N ASN A 96 -14.84 -7.92 -15.22
CA ASN A 96 -14.25 -9.26 -15.39
C ASN A 96 -14.51 -10.13 -14.14
N CYS A 97 -15.12 -11.29 -14.33
CA CYS A 97 -15.48 -12.21 -13.24
C CYS A 97 -14.24 -12.72 -12.48
N LEU A 98 -13.14 -13.02 -13.17
CA LEU A 98 -11.89 -13.47 -12.55
C LEU A 98 -11.25 -12.36 -11.70
N PHE A 99 -11.28 -11.12 -12.18
CA PHE A 99 -10.82 -9.97 -11.39
C PHE A 99 -11.67 -9.78 -10.13
N HIS A 100 -12.99 -9.83 -10.27
CA HIS A 100 -13.92 -9.76 -9.13
C HIS A 100 -13.71 -10.93 -8.15
N LEU A 101 -13.33 -12.12 -8.62
CA LEU A 101 -12.97 -13.22 -7.72
C LEU A 101 -11.79 -12.82 -6.83
N PHE A 102 -10.75 -12.18 -7.35
CA PHE A 102 -9.57 -11.79 -6.57
C PHE A 102 -9.74 -10.54 -5.71
N THR A 103 -10.49 -9.54 -6.19
CA THR A 103 -10.63 -8.23 -5.55
C THR A 103 -11.97 -8.02 -4.84
N GLY A 104 -12.94 -8.89 -5.11
CA GLY A 104 -14.27 -8.87 -4.52
C GLY A 104 -15.01 -7.56 -4.73
N LYS A 105 -15.86 -7.21 -3.75
CA LYS A 105 -16.71 -6.02 -3.79
C LYS A 105 -15.94 -4.72 -4.00
N ASN A 106 -14.69 -4.64 -3.54
CA ASN A 106 -13.91 -3.40 -3.56
C ASN A 106 -13.16 -3.18 -4.87
N GLY A 107 -12.91 -4.23 -5.66
CA GLY A 107 -12.09 -4.15 -6.87
C GLY A 107 -12.55 -3.12 -7.89
N ARG A 108 -13.86 -3.02 -8.10
CA ARG A 108 -14.47 -2.09 -9.06
C ARG A 108 -14.22 -0.62 -8.73
N ARG A 109 -14.05 -0.32 -7.44
CA ARG A 109 -13.88 1.04 -6.91
C ARG A 109 -12.41 1.45 -6.78
N LEU A 110 -11.49 0.60 -7.23
CA LEU A 110 -10.05 0.90 -7.31
C LEU A 110 -9.63 1.40 -8.71
N GLY A 111 -10.58 1.57 -9.63
CA GLY A 111 -10.34 2.06 -10.97
C GLY A 111 -9.95 3.54 -11.02
N THR A 112 -9.96 4.11 -12.23
CA THR A 112 -9.68 5.53 -12.48
C THR A 112 -10.95 6.30 -12.90
N GLY A 113 -12.10 5.63 -12.95
CA GLY A 113 -13.39 6.22 -13.30
C GLY A 113 -14.08 6.99 -12.16
N PRO A 114 -15.30 7.49 -12.40
CA PRO A 114 -16.05 8.33 -11.45
C PRO A 114 -16.35 7.69 -10.09
N GLU A 115 -16.41 6.36 -10.02
CA GLU A 115 -16.66 5.60 -8.77
C GLU A 115 -15.36 5.27 -8.00
N SER A 116 -14.23 5.83 -8.43
CA SER A 116 -12.91 5.56 -7.84
C SER A 116 -12.82 6.11 -6.42
N LEU A 117 -12.81 5.20 -5.45
CA LEU A 117 -12.63 5.54 -4.05
C LEU A 117 -11.26 6.18 -3.77
N PRO A 118 -10.12 5.72 -4.33
CA PRO A 118 -8.84 6.39 -4.14
C PRO A 118 -8.83 7.89 -4.48
N LEU A 119 -9.58 8.29 -5.52
CA LEU A 119 -9.65 9.67 -5.99
C LEU A 119 -10.45 10.59 -5.05
N THR A 120 -11.24 10.05 -4.12
CA THR A 120 -12.03 10.86 -3.16
C THR A 120 -11.29 11.15 -1.85
N LEU A 121 -10.09 10.60 -1.65
CA LEU A 121 -9.43 10.58 -0.33
C LEU A 121 -8.47 11.75 -0.08
N GLY A 122 -8.21 12.60 -1.08
CA GLY A 122 -7.33 13.77 -0.94
C GLY A 122 -5.89 13.45 -0.55
N PRO A 123 -5.08 14.48 -0.22
CA PRO A 123 -3.70 14.31 0.23
C PRO A 123 -3.61 13.69 1.63
N LEU A 124 -2.41 13.24 2.03
CA LEU A 124 -2.14 12.83 3.41
C LEU A 124 -1.06 13.72 4.02
N GLU A 125 -1.49 14.83 4.62
CA GLU A 125 -0.60 15.80 5.25
C GLU A 125 -0.18 15.38 6.66
N ASN A 126 0.88 16.04 7.16
CA ASN A 126 1.37 15.92 8.54
C ASN A 126 1.67 14.47 8.97
N THR A 127 2.19 13.67 8.04
CA THR A 127 2.48 12.25 8.28
C THR A 127 3.79 11.84 7.61
N ASP A 128 4.65 11.10 8.33
CA ASP A 128 5.85 10.49 7.74
C ASP A 128 5.44 9.33 6.83
N LEU A 129 5.21 9.60 5.54
CA LEU A 129 4.72 8.63 4.56
C LEU A 129 5.78 8.28 3.52
N GLY A 130 6.25 7.04 3.56
CA GLY A 130 7.10 6.46 2.53
C GLY A 130 6.29 5.63 1.53
N ILE A 131 6.54 5.80 0.24
CA ILE A 131 5.86 5.02 -0.81
C ILE A 131 6.89 4.24 -1.63
N ILE A 132 6.69 2.93 -1.76
CA ILE A 132 7.52 2.06 -2.61
C ILE A 132 6.71 1.65 -3.84
N ALA A 133 7.17 2.00 -5.04
CA ALA A 133 6.59 1.58 -6.31
C ALA A 133 7.42 0.46 -6.97
N GLY A 134 6.75 -0.41 -7.73
CA GLY A 134 7.43 -1.32 -8.64
C GLY A 134 7.48 -0.76 -10.06
N SER A 135 8.47 -1.17 -10.85
CA SER A 135 8.63 -0.74 -12.26
C SER A 135 8.72 -1.88 -13.27
N ARG A 136 8.49 -3.14 -12.84
CA ARG A 136 8.51 -4.30 -13.75
C ARG A 136 7.13 -4.89 -13.92
N SER A 137 6.63 -4.95 -15.15
CA SER A 137 5.44 -5.73 -15.49
C SER A 137 5.81 -7.17 -15.89
N LEU A 138 4.96 -8.13 -15.53
CA LEU A 138 5.06 -9.52 -15.98
C LEU A 138 4.07 -9.84 -17.11
N ASN A 139 3.15 -8.92 -17.42
CA ASN A 139 2.10 -9.13 -18.40
C ASN A 139 2.09 -7.98 -19.43
N PRO A 140 2.50 -8.23 -20.69
CA PRO A 140 2.53 -7.22 -21.74
C PRO A 140 1.18 -6.53 -21.99
N LEU A 141 0.06 -7.25 -21.84
CA LEU A 141 -1.28 -6.69 -22.00
C LEU A 141 -1.58 -5.63 -20.93
N PHE A 142 -1.21 -5.91 -19.67
CA PHE A 142 -1.39 -4.95 -18.58
C PHE A 142 -0.46 -3.75 -18.74
N SER A 143 0.77 -3.96 -19.23
CA SER A 143 1.68 -2.85 -19.58
C SER A 143 1.07 -1.94 -20.65
N ALA A 144 0.55 -2.53 -21.73
CA ALA A 144 -0.10 -1.78 -22.81
C ALA A 144 -1.33 -1.03 -22.31
N TRP A 145 -2.08 -1.63 -21.39
CA TRP A 145 -3.25 -0.99 -20.81
C TRP A 145 -2.95 0.21 -19.93
N ILE A 146 -1.85 0.16 -19.18
CA ILE A 146 -1.39 1.26 -18.33
C ILE A 146 -0.69 2.33 -19.17
N GLY A 147 0.05 1.94 -20.21
CA GLY A 147 0.68 2.86 -21.18
C GLY A 147 1.85 3.68 -20.61
N ARG A 148 2.29 3.41 -19.37
CA ARG A 148 3.36 4.12 -18.66
C ARG A 148 4.12 3.18 -17.71
N PRO A 149 5.32 3.56 -17.21
CA PRO A 149 6.10 2.76 -16.27
C PRO A 149 5.27 2.29 -15.07
N SER A 150 5.31 0.98 -14.79
CA SER A 150 4.42 0.34 -13.82
C SER A 150 4.94 -1.02 -13.35
N ASP A 151 4.35 -1.51 -12.27
CA ASP A 151 4.61 -2.84 -11.72
C ASP A 151 3.74 -3.95 -12.34
N GLY A 152 3.05 -3.62 -13.45
CA GLY A 152 2.08 -4.48 -14.14
C GLY A 152 0.66 -4.43 -13.58
N LYS A 153 0.38 -3.64 -12.54
CA LYS A 153 -0.99 -3.37 -12.06
C LYS A 153 -1.24 -1.90 -11.75
N VAL A 154 -0.23 -1.21 -11.24
CA VAL A 154 -0.30 0.19 -10.82
C VAL A 154 0.84 0.96 -11.46
N ALA A 155 0.51 2.08 -12.11
CA ALA A 155 1.52 3.00 -12.63
C ALA A 155 2.33 3.63 -11.50
N ILE A 156 3.63 3.88 -11.73
CA ILE A 156 4.50 4.53 -10.75
C ILE A 156 3.89 5.86 -10.29
N GLU A 157 3.44 6.71 -11.22
CA GLU A 157 2.80 7.99 -10.89
C GLU A 157 1.50 7.81 -10.09
N SER A 158 0.74 6.74 -10.33
CA SER A 158 -0.48 6.47 -9.56
C SER A 158 -0.18 6.09 -8.10
N THR A 159 1.03 5.61 -7.81
CA THR A 159 1.43 5.34 -6.43
C THR A 159 1.74 6.59 -5.61
N LYS A 160 2.15 7.68 -6.25
CA LYS A 160 2.50 8.93 -5.55
C LYS A 160 1.28 9.50 -4.84
N LEU A 161 1.54 10.25 -3.77
CA LEU A 161 0.51 10.96 -3.02
C LEU A 161 1.10 12.27 -2.50
N GLU A 162 0.34 13.35 -2.61
CA GLU A 162 0.70 14.61 -1.96
C GLU A 162 0.78 14.43 -0.43
N GLY A 163 1.85 14.95 0.16
CA GLY A 163 2.21 14.74 1.57
C GLY A 163 3.15 13.55 1.83
N MET A 164 3.55 12.78 0.81
CA MET A 164 4.59 11.75 0.98
C MET A 164 5.96 12.37 1.28
N SER A 165 6.70 11.77 2.21
CA SER A 165 8.05 12.19 2.62
C SER A 165 9.14 11.63 1.70
N ASP A 166 8.90 10.44 1.13
CA ASP A 166 9.86 9.79 0.23
C ASP A 166 9.15 8.81 -0.72
N HIS A 167 9.73 8.62 -1.90
CA HIS A 167 9.22 7.73 -2.95
C HIS A 167 10.37 6.93 -3.56
N LEU A 168 10.28 5.59 -3.48
CA LEU A 168 11.29 4.69 -4.00
C LEU A 168 10.72 3.78 -5.08
N VAL A 169 11.37 3.74 -6.23
CA VAL A 169 11.05 2.82 -7.33
C VAL A 169 12.00 1.63 -7.31
N LEU A 170 11.48 0.41 -7.36
CA LEU A 170 12.27 -0.82 -7.46
C LEU A 170 11.88 -1.64 -8.69
N PRO A 171 12.82 -2.31 -9.38
CA PRO A 171 12.58 -3.09 -10.60
C PRO A 171 11.92 -4.46 -10.30
N ILE A 172 10.79 -4.43 -9.61
CA ILE A 172 10.05 -5.58 -9.09
C ILE A 172 8.59 -5.44 -9.51
N SER A 173 7.93 -6.56 -9.82
CA SER A 173 6.52 -6.55 -10.17
C SER A 173 5.59 -6.59 -8.97
N HIS A 174 4.34 -6.15 -9.17
CA HIS A 174 3.36 -5.93 -8.11
C HIS A 174 3.20 -7.14 -7.20
N THR A 175 3.06 -8.32 -7.80
CA THR A 175 2.84 -9.59 -7.08
C THR A 175 4.01 -9.95 -6.15
N TRP A 176 5.22 -9.54 -6.50
CA TRP A 176 6.44 -9.95 -5.80
C TRP A 176 6.94 -8.93 -4.77
N LEU A 177 6.60 -7.64 -4.89
CA LEU A 177 7.11 -6.56 -4.03
C LEU A 177 7.15 -6.94 -2.55
N GLN A 178 6.02 -7.37 -1.97
CA GLN A 178 5.91 -7.73 -0.55
C GLN A 178 6.82 -8.89 -0.06
N TYR A 179 7.46 -9.63 -0.97
CA TYR A 179 8.30 -10.80 -0.65
C TYR A 179 9.79 -10.56 -0.86
N ARG A 180 10.17 -9.46 -1.52
CA ARG A 180 11.56 -9.24 -1.94
C ARG A 180 12.36 -8.54 -0.85
N THR A 181 13.57 -9.04 -0.59
CA THR A 181 14.49 -8.49 0.40
C THR A 181 14.73 -6.99 0.24
N PRO A 182 14.96 -6.44 -0.99
CA PRO A 182 15.12 -4.99 -1.16
C PRO A 182 13.93 -4.19 -0.60
N VAL A 183 12.69 -4.65 -0.81
CA VAL A 183 11.50 -3.96 -0.28
C VAL A 183 11.48 -4.03 1.25
N ILE A 184 11.77 -5.20 1.82
CA ILE A 184 11.78 -5.40 3.29
C ILE A 184 12.83 -4.50 3.95
N THR A 185 14.03 -4.43 3.39
CA THR A 185 15.13 -3.57 3.88
C THR A 185 14.72 -2.10 3.86
N GLN A 186 14.05 -1.66 2.80
CA GLN A 186 13.63 -0.26 2.64
C GLN A 186 12.46 0.11 3.56
N VAL A 187 11.52 -0.81 3.77
CA VAL A 187 10.47 -0.64 4.79
C VAL A 187 11.10 -0.46 6.17
N ALA A 188 12.02 -1.35 6.56
CA ALA A 188 12.67 -1.26 7.87
C ALA A 188 13.48 0.03 8.03
N ALA A 189 14.22 0.45 6.99
CA ALA A 189 14.94 1.71 6.96
C ALA A 189 14.01 2.91 7.13
N PHE A 190 12.91 2.98 6.37
CA PHE A 190 11.96 4.08 6.49
C PHE A 190 11.30 4.13 7.88
N LEU A 191 10.91 2.97 8.43
CA LEU A 191 10.31 2.92 9.77
C LEU A 191 11.27 3.41 10.86
N ARG A 192 12.59 3.20 10.70
CA ARG A 192 13.62 3.64 11.65
C ARG A 192 14.02 5.11 11.43
N ASP A 193 14.23 5.51 10.18
CA ASP A 193 14.96 6.73 9.82
C ASP A 193 14.08 7.81 9.16
N GLY A 194 12.86 7.46 8.72
CA GLY A 194 11.95 8.39 8.03
C GLY A 194 12.29 8.63 6.56
N LYS A 195 13.21 7.86 5.99
CA LYS A 195 13.61 7.93 4.59
C LYS A 195 14.03 6.56 4.08
N PHE A 196 13.91 6.33 2.78
CA PHE A 196 14.51 5.18 2.13
C PHE A 196 16.01 5.39 2.00
N HIS A 197 16.76 4.29 2.04
CA HIS A 197 18.17 4.33 1.66
C HIS A 197 18.23 4.20 0.16
N GLN A 198 18.90 5.12 -0.54
CA GLN A 198 19.05 4.97 -1.98
C GLN A 198 19.64 3.60 -2.29
N SER A 199 18.92 2.83 -3.10
CA SER A 199 19.47 1.60 -3.65
C SER A 199 20.62 2.03 -4.55
N THR A 200 21.86 1.79 -4.13
CA THR A 200 22.98 1.72 -5.05
C THR A 200 22.69 0.53 -5.96
N ALA A 201 21.91 0.74 -7.03
CA ALA A 201 21.93 -0.19 -8.13
C ALA A 201 23.35 -0.12 -8.70
N PRO A 202 24.10 -1.23 -8.85
CA PRO A 202 25.18 -1.23 -9.81
C PRO A 202 24.53 -0.92 -11.17
N ASP A 203 25.11 0.03 -11.90
CA ASP A 203 24.77 0.26 -13.30
C ASP A 203 24.75 -1.10 -14.00
N ALA A 204 23.57 -1.51 -14.45
CA ALA A 204 23.44 -2.71 -15.25
C ALA A 204 23.90 -2.35 -16.67
N LEU A 205 25.08 -2.89 -17.00
CA LEU A 205 25.72 -3.09 -18.32
C LEU A 205 24.85 -2.80 -19.55
#